data_AF-A0A920HUP3-F1
#
_entry.id   AF-A0A920HUP3-F1
#
_cell.length_a   1.000
_cell.length_b   1.000
_cell.length_c   1.000
_cell.angle_alpha   90.00
_cell.angle_beta   90.00
_cell.angle_gamma   90.00
#
_symmetry.space_group_name_H-M   'P 1'
#
loop_
_entity.id
_entity.type
_entity.pdbx_description
1 polymer ?
#
loop_
_entity_poly.entity_id
_entity_poly.type
_entity_poly.pdbx_seq_one_letter_code
_entity_poly.pdbx_strand_id
1 'polypeptide(L)'
;MCQPKSTVFHVGGGTLDPKSSFKTYLNFRNNLYMLFKNLHKIDLLIVIPVRLVLDGVAALTFIINKNGIAHFYSIIKLIFHFIVTYINSYQKKEN
;
A
#
# COMPACT_ATOMS: atom_id res chain seq x y z
N MET A 1 -23.69 16.92 12.60
CA MET A 1 -25.08 16.65 12.15
C MET A 1 -25.02 15.66 11.00
N CYS A 2 -25.61 14.47 11.15
CA CYS A 2 -25.86 13.56 10.03
C CYS A 2 -27.27 13.84 9.47
N GLN A 3 -27.43 13.82 8.15
CA GLN A 3 -28.72 14.02 7.47
C GLN A 3 -29.15 12.68 6.84
N PRO A 4 -29.91 11.84 7.56
CA PRO A 4 -30.20 10.45 7.13
C PRO A 4 -31.17 10.34 5.94
N LYS A 5 -31.73 11.46 5.47
CA LYS A 5 -32.70 11.52 4.35
C LYS A 5 -32.05 11.71 2.98
N SER A 6 -30.73 11.89 2.88
CA SER A 6 -30.06 12.06 1.59
C SER A 6 -30.02 10.74 0.83
N THR A 7 -30.34 10.79 -0.47
CA THR A 7 -30.19 9.64 -1.38
C THR A 7 -28.94 9.87 -2.21
N VAL A 8 -27.97 8.95 -2.13
CA VAL A 8 -26.72 8.98 -2.89
C VAL A 8 -26.76 7.88 -3.93
N PHE A 9 -26.65 8.25 -5.21
CA PHE A 9 -26.52 7.29 -6.29
C PHE A 9 -25.04 6.92 -6.45
N HIS A 10 -24.70 5.68 -6.09
CA HIS A 10 -23.35 5.18 -6.26
C HIS A 10 -23.15 4.65 -7.68
N VAL A 11 -22.25 5.29 -8.42
CA VAL A 11 -21.91 4.93 -9.82
C VAL A 11 -21.14 3.60 -9.92
N GLY A 12 -20.98 2.87 -8.82
CA GLY A 12 -20.10 1.72 -8.69
C GLY A 12 -18.63 2.12 -8.49
N GLY A 13 -17.78 1.11 -8.29
CA GLY A 13 -16.34 1.27 -8.10
C GLY A 13 -15.59 1.43 -9.42
N GLY A 14 -15.67 2.62 -10.03
CA GLY A 14 -14.76 3.00 -11.12
C GLY A 14 -13.32 2.94 -10.62
N THR A 15 -12.56 1.95 -11.08
CA THR A 15 -11.18 1.72 -10.63
C THR A 15 -10.25 1.69 -11.84
N LEU A 16 -8.97 2.01 -11.62
CA LEU A 16 -7.93 1.86 -12.65
C LEU A 16 -7.93 0.43 -13.21
N ASP A 17 -7.49 0.26 -14.46
CA ASP A 17 -7.38 -1.07 -15.08
C ASP A 17 -6.54 -2.01 -14.19
N PRO A 18 -7.02 -3.23 -13.85
CA PRO A 18 -6.25 -4.23 -13.11
C PRO A 18 -4.86 -4.52 -13.68
N LYS A 19 -4.64 -4.32 -14.98
CA LYS A 19 -3.35 -4.53 -15.65
C LYS A 19 -2.35 -3.39 -15.43
N SER A 20 -2.80 -2.24 -14.90
CA SER A 20 -1.96 -1.06 -14.68
C SER A 20 -0.98 -1.27 -13.52
N SER A 21 0.32 -1.19 -13.80
CA SER A 21 1.38 -1.22 -12.77
C SER A 21 1.29 -0.05 -11.79
N PHE A 22 0.75 1.09 -12.24
CA PHE A 22 0.50 2.24 -11.38
C PHE A 22 -0.59 1.95 -10.34
N LYS A 23 -1.64 1.21 -10.71
CA LYS A 23 -2.67 0.77 -9.76
C LYS A 23 -2.08 -0.13 -8.68
N THR A 24 -1.20 -1.07 -9.09
CA THR A 24 -0.50 -1.96 -8.16
C THR A 24 0.35 -1.14 -7.19
N TYR A 25 1.15 -0.20 -7.68
CA TYR A 25 1.91 0.72 -6.82
C TYR A 25 1.00 1.44 -5.80
N LEU A 26 -0.11 2.04 -6.25
CA LEU A 26 -1.03 2.76 -5.38
C LEU A 26 -1.67 1.85 -4.32
N ASN A 27 -2.06 0.63 -4.68
CA ASN A 27 -2.67 -0.32 -3.75
C ASN A 27 -1.71 -0.73 -2.64
N PHE A 28 -0.48 -1.15 -2.99
CA PHE A 28 0.52 -1.53 -2.00
C PHE A 28 0.92 -0.34 -1.12
N ARG A 29 1.10 0.85 -1.72
CA ARG A 29 1.37 2.08 -0.97
C ARG A 29 0.26 2.40 0.02
N ASN A 30 -0.97 2.48 -0.45
CA ASN A 30 -2.09 2.88 0.39
C ASN A 30 -2.31 1.87 1.54
N ASN A 31 -2.08 0.58 1.31
CA ASN A 31 -2.16 -0.44 2.36
C ASN A 31 -1.10 -0.22 3.45
N LEU A 32 0.17 -0.02 3.08
CA LEU A 32 1.24 0.27 4.04
C LEU A 32 0.99 1.56 4.84
N TYR A 33 0.52 2.62 4.17
CA TYR A 33 0.17 3.88 4.85
C TYR A 33 -1.03 3.72 5.80
N MET A 34 -2.02 2.90 5.44
CA MET A 34 -3.14 2.59 6.33
C MET A 34 -2.66 1.88 7.59
N LEU A 35 -1.79 0.87 7.47
CA LEU A 35 -1.19 0.21 8.62
C LEU A 35 -0.41 1.21 9.49
N PHE A 36 0.47 2.00 8.87
CA PHE A 36 1.30 3.00 9.56
C PHE A 36 0.50 4.02 10.38
N LYS A 37 -0.64 4.47 9.85
CA LYS A 37 -1.49 5.48 10.51
C LYS A 37 -2.36 4.90 11.62
N ASN A 38 -2.84 3.67 11.48
CA ASN A 38 -3.87 3.11 12.36
C ASN A 38 -3.33 2.15 13.43
N LEU A 39 -2.10 1.65 13.31
CA LEU A 39 -1.50 0.75 14.30
C LEU A 39 -0.65 1.52 15.33
N HIS A 40 -0.57 0.92 16.53
CA HIS A 40 0.32 1.37 17.60
C HIS A 40 1.78 1.06 17.24
N LYS A 41 2.72 1.80 17.83
CA LYS A 41 4.15 1.76 17.44
C LYS A 41 4.78 0.38 17.59
N ILE A 42 4.45 -0.34 18.66
CA ILE A 42 4.97 -1.69 18.93
C ILE A 42 4.48 -2.66 17.86
N ASP A 43 3.20 -2.60 17.51
CA ASP A 43 2.63 -3.44 16.46
C ASP A 43 3.26 -3.14 15.10
N LEU A 44 3.56 -1.87 14.81
CA LEU A 44 4.24 -1.48 13.57
C LEU A 44 5.62 -2.13 13.42
N LEU A 45 6.39 -2.25 14.51
CA LEU A 45 7.71 -2.89 14.47
C LEU A 45 7.65 -4.37 14.09
N ILE A 46 6.52 -5.04 14.34
CA ILE A 46 6.31 -6.45 14.00
C ILE A 46 5.62 -6.60 12.64
N VAL A 47 4.56 -5.81 12.41
CA VAL A 47 3.69 -5.94 11.24
C VAL A 47 4.37 -5.43 9.97
N ILE A 48 5.15 -4.35 10.03
CA ILE A 48 5.79 -3.77 8.83
C ILE A 48 6.84 -4.72 8.22
N PRO A 49 7.78 -5.32 8.97
CA PRO A 49 8.73 -6.27 8.39
C PRO A 49 8.04 -7.47 7.73
N VAL A 50 7.07 -8.07 8.41
CA VAL A 50 6.28 -9.18 7.86
C VAL A 50 5.58 -8.75 6.57
N ARG A 51 5.01 -7.55 6.55
CA ARG A 51 4.32 -7.02 5.37
C ARG A 51 5.26 -6.82 4.19
N LEU A 52 6.45 -6.26 4.41
CA LEU A 52 7.44 -6.05 3.36
C LEU A 52 7.93 -7.38 2.75
N VAL A 53 8.08 -8.43 3.57
CA VAL A 53 8.41 -9.78 3.08
C VAL A 53 7.28 -10.34 2.21
N LEU A 54 6.03 -10.26 2.67
CA LEU A 54 4.86 -10.73 1.91
C LEU A 54 4.68 -9.95 0.60
N ASP A 55 4.88 -8.64 0.62
CA ASP A 55 4.83 -7.79 -0.58
C ASP A 55 5.97 -8.16 -1.56
N GLY A 56 7.14 -8.57 -1.05
CA GLY A 56 8.24 -9.13 -1.85
C GLY A 56 7.88 -10.47 -2.51
N VAL A 57 7.24 -11.38 -1.79
CA VAL A 57 6.73 -12.65 -2.35
C VAL A 57 5.66 -12.40 -3.43
N ALA A 58 4.78 -11.43 -3.20
CA ALA A 58 3.81 -10.98 -4.21
C ALA A 58 4.52 -10.39 -5.44
N ALA A 59 5.60 -9.63 -5.26
CA ALA A 59 6.40 -9.11 -6.36
C ALA A 59 6.98 -10.24 -7.23
N LEU A 60 7.50 -11.30 -6.61
CA LEU A 60 8.07 -12.46 -7.32
C LEU A 60 7.01 -13.20 -8.16
N THR A 61 5.77 -13.31 -7.67
CA THR A 61 4.68 -13.92 -8.45
C THR A 61 4.30 -13.12 -9.68
N PHE A 62 4.51 -11.79 -9.69
CA PHE A 62 4.34 -11.00 -10.90
C PHE A 62 5.38 -11.30 -11.99
N ILE A 63 6.59 -11.73 -11.64
CA ILE A 63 7.64 -12.06 -12.63
C ILE A 63 7.22 -13.20 -13.57
N ILE A 64 6.38 -14.12 -13.08
CA ILE A 64 5.88 -15.27 -13.85
C ILE A 64 4.90 -14.84 -14.96
N ASN A 65 4.31 -13.63 -14.86
CA ASN A 65 3.36 -13.11 -15.83
C ASN A 65 4.05 -12.23 -16.90
N LYS A 66 3.70 -12.41 -18.18
CA LYS A 66 4.32 -11.73 -19.35
C LYS A 66 4.36 -10.19 -19.29
N ASN A 67 3.57 -9.54 -18.42
CA ASN A 67 3.56 -8.08 -18.21
C ASN A 67 3.92 -7.65 -16.77
N GLY A 68 4.39 -8.57 -15.92
CA GLY A 68 4.56 -8.31 -14.49
C GLY A 68 5.89 -7.70 -14.07
N ILE A 69 6.84 -7.53 -14.99
CA ILE A 69 8.13 -6.85 -14.70
C ILE A 69 7.90 -5.40 -14.24
N ALA A 70 6.94 -4.69 -14.86
CA ALA A 70 6.58 -3.33 -14.46
C ALA A 70 5.91 -3.29 -13.06
N HIS A 71 5.16 -4.33 -12.71
CA HIS A 71 4.55 -4.49 -11.39
C HIS A 71 5.62 -4.79 -10.34
N PHE A 72 6.56 -5.69 -10.65
CA PHE A 72 7.71 -6.00 -9.82
C PHE A 72 8.54 -4.75 -9.50
N TYR A 73 8.94 -3.98 -10.52
CA TYR A 73 9.70 -2.74 -10.34
C TYR A 73 8.94 -1.72 -9.48
N SER A 74 7.63 -1.62 -9.67
CA SER A 74 6.76 -0.74 -8.88
C SER A 74 6.75 -1.10 -7.38
N ILE A 75 6.76 -2.39 -7.06
CA ILE A 75 6.81 -2.88 -5.66
C ILE A 75 8.20 -2.67 -5.06
N ILE A 76 9.28 -2.96 -5.78
CA ILE A 76 10.65 -2.70 -5.29
C ILE A 76 10.88 -1.20 -5.03
N LYS A 77 10.45 -0.33 -5.95
CA LYS A 77 10.49 1.12 -5.79
C LYS A 77 9.71 1.57 -4.55
N LEU A 78 8.55 0.96 -4.30
CA LEU A 78 7.75 1.24 -3.11
C LEU A 78 8.48 0.83 -1.83
N ILE A 79 9.05 -0.38 -1.77
CA ILE A 79 9.75 -0.89 -0.58
C ILE A 79 10.90 0.06 -0.21
N PHE A 80 11.71 0.46 -1.20
CA PHE A 80 12.80 1.40 -0.98
C PHE A 80 12.28 2.77 -0.48
N HIS A 81 11.30 3.35 -1.17
CA HIS A 81 10.69 4.62 -0.77
C HIS A 81 10.08 4.56 0.64
N PHE A 82 9.41 3.45 0.95
CA PHE A 82 8.77 3.23 2.23
C PHE A 82 9.81 3.08 3.33
N ILE A 83 10.89 2.31 3.16
CA ILE A 83 11.97 2.19 4.16
C ILE A 83 12.58 3.57 4.48
N VAL A 84 12.94 4.34 3.45
CA VAL A 84 13.52 5.69 3.62
C VAL A 84 12.55 6.63 4.35
N THR A 85 11.28 6.63 3.93
CA THR A 85 10.25 7.51 4.53
C THR A 85 9.85 7.04 5.94
N TYR A 86 9.79 5.74 6.17
CA TYR A 86 9.38 5.11 7.43
C TYR A 86 10.35 5.46 8.54
N ILE A 87 11.67 5.37 8.29
CA ILE A 87 12.70 5.77 9.29
C ILE A 87 12.50 7.22 9.71
N ASN A 88 12.32 8.13 8.75
CA ASN A 88 12.13 9.56 9.02
C ASN A 88 10.79 9.87 9.70
N SER A 89 9.73 9.12 9.36
CA SER A 89 8.37 9.35 9.89
C SER A 89 8.13 8.70 11.25
N TYR A 90 8.85 7.61 11.55
CA TYR A 90 8.79 6.93 12.85
C TYR A 90 9.29 7.86 13.98
N GLN A 91 10.42 8.55 13.76
CA GLN A 91 10.97 9.51 14.74
C GLN A 91 10.02 10.67 15.04
N LYS A 92 9.18 11.07 14.07
CA LYS A 92 8.23 12.17 14.25
C LYS A 92 6.97 11.79 15.03
N LYS A 93 6.70 10.49 15.24
CA LYS A 93 5.57 9.99 16.04
C LYS A 93 5.91 9.96 17.54
N GLU A 94 7.18 10.14 17.92
CA GLU A 94 7.69 10.18 19.31
C GLU A 94 7.74 11.57 19.94
N ASN A 95 7.75 12.64 19.14
CA ASN A 95 7.51 14.02 19.59
C ASN A 95 6.02 14.35 19.57
#